data_AF-A0A7C5R679-F1
#
_entry.id   AF-A0A7C5R679-F1
#
_cell.length_a   1.000
_cell.length_b   1.000
_cell.length_c   1.000
_cell.angle_alpha   90.00
_cell.angle_beta   90.00
_cell.angle_gamma   90.00
#
_symmetry.space_group_name_H-M   'P 1'
#
loop_
_entity.id
_entity.type
_entity.pdbx_description
1 polymer ?
#
loop_
_entity_poly.entity_id
_entity_poly.type
_entity_poly.pdbx_seq_one_letter_code
_entity_poly.pdbx_strand_id
1 'polypeptide(L)'
;MPALLAAGLVAALVYLVWVGRGASAGRSVLKTVPLAAFALWAWLADAPGLLVVALVLSALGDLALSRPGERAFLAGLVAFAFAHVAYVVLFSMLAGAWPWYAFARAPGVAAVLVA
;
A
#
# COMPACT_ATOMS: atom_id res chain seq x y z
N MET A 1 21.00 3.49 9.61
CA MET A 1 19.77 2.65 9.73
C MET A 1 18.66 3.32 10.56
N PRO A 2 18.88 3.91 11.77
CA PRO A 2 17.79 4.56 12.53
C PRO A 2 17.33 5.91 11.96
N ALA A 3 18.21 6.62 11.24
CA ALA A 3 17.89 7.91 10.63
C ALA A 3 16.81 7.83 9.54
N LEU A 4 16.75 6.72 8.80
CA LEU A 4 15.74 6.50 7.75
C LEU A 4 14.35 6.23 8.36
N LEU A 5 14.29 5.52 9.48
CA LEU A 5 13.04 5.30 10.23
C LEU A 5 12.52 6.61 10.84
N ALA A 6 13.41 7.42 11.42
CA ALA A 6 13.05 8.73 11.95
C ALA A 6 12.54 9.66 10.84
N ALA A 7 13.20 9.67 9.67
CA ALA A 7 12.76 10.44 8.51
C ALA A 7 11.38 9.99 8.00
N GLY A 8 11.15 8.67 7.94
CA GLY A 8 9.85 8.10 7.55
C GLY A 8 8.73 8.46 8.54
N LEU A 9 9.02 8.41 9.85
CA LEU A 9 8.06 8.76 10.91
C LEU A 9 7.69 10.25 10.85
N VAL A 10 8.68 11.12 10.66
CA VAL A 10 8.45 12.58 10.52
C VAL A 10 7.63 12.87 9.26
N ALA A 11 7.93 12.22 8.13
CA ALA A 11 7.16 12.37 6.91
C ALA A 11 5.69 11.92 7.07
N ALA A 12 5.45 10.80 7.77
CA ALA A 12 4.11 10.31 8.06
C ALA A 12 3.32 11.29 8.96
N LEU A 13 3.96 11.85 9.98
CA LEU A 13 3.35 12.84 10.87
C LEU A 13 3.03 14.15 10.14
N VAL A 14 3.90 14.61 9.24
CA VAL A 14 3.66 15.80 8.41
C VAL A 14 2.48 15.57 7.46
N TYR A 15 2.38 14.40 6.86
CA TYR A 15 1.27 14.04 5.97
C TYR A 15 -0.07 13.96 6.71
N LEU A 16 -0.07 13.54 7.98
CA LEU A 16 -1.26 13.47 8.84
C LEU A 16 -1.95 14.85 8.97
N VAL A 17 -1.18 15.93 9.00
CA VAL A 17 -1.68 17.31 9.06
C VAL A 17 -2.38 17.74 7.75
N TRP A 18 -2.11 17.03 6.64
CA TRP A 18 -2.62 17.36 5.31
C TRP A 18 -3.82 16.50 4.86
N VAL A 19 -4.25 15.56 5.71
CA VAL A 19 -5.37 14.64 5.43
C VAL A 19 -6.71 15.36 5.18
N GLY A 20 -6.93 16.54 5.76
CA GLY A 20 -8.23 17.24 5.71
C GLY A 20 -8.52 18.15 4.50
N ARG A 21 -7.61 18.29 3.52
CA ARG A 21 -7.83 19.21 2.38
C ARG A 21 -8.65 18.55 1.26
N GLY A 22 -9.54 19.33 0.61
CA GLY A 22 -10.48 18.85 -0.41
C GLY A 22 -9.81 18.18 -1.63
N ALA A 23 -10.54 17.28 -2.28
CA ALA A 23 -10.06 16.54 -3.45
C ALA A 23 -9.67 17.50 -4.59
N SER A 24 -8.41 17.43 -5.03
CA SER A 24 -7.89 18.18 -6.17
C SER A 24 -7.17 17.22 -7.13
N ALA A 25 -7.06 17.58 -8.40
CA ALA A 25 -6.32 16.80 -9.41
C ALA A 25 -4.84 16.55 -9.02
N GLY A 26 -4.26 17.43 -8.20
CA GLY A 26 -2.92 17.24 -7.63
C GLY A 26 -2.85 16.09 -6.61
N ARG A 27 -3.95 15.74 -5.93
CA ARG A 27 -4.03 14.60 -5.02
C ARG A 27 -4.02 13.27 -5.77
N SER A 28 -4.59 13.21 -6.97
CA SER A 28 -4.52 12.04 -7.85
C SER A 28 -3.07 11.73 -8.22
N VAL A 29 -2.32 12.76 -8.65
CA VAL A 29 -0.91 12.62 -9.02
C VAL A 29 -0.07 12.23 -7.80
N LEU A 30 -0.28 12.89 -6.64
CA LEU A 30 0.46 12.57 -5.42
C LEU A 30 0.19 11.16 -4.87
N LYS A 31 -0.98 10.57 -5.11
CA LYS A 31 -1.30 9.21 -4.63
C LYS A 31 -0.83 8.13 -5.60
N THR A 32 -0.96 8.35 -6.91
CA THR A 32 -0.66 7.34 -7.92
C THR A 32 0.82 7.27 -8.30
N VAL A 33 1.51 8.41 -8.39
CA VAL A 33 2.92 8.47 -8.85
C VAL A 33 3.89 7.70 -7.95
N PRO A 34 3.81 7.76 -6.61
CA PRO A 34 4.72 7.01 -5.75
C PRO A 34 4.63 5.50 -5.97
N LEU A 35 3.42 4.95 -6.10
CA LEU A 35 3.21 3.53 -6.33
C LEU A 35 3.67 3.08 -7.71
N ALA A 36 3.45 3.90 -8.74
CA ALA A 36 3.98 3.64 -10.08
C ALA A 36 5.52 3.68 -10.11
N ALA A 37 6.14 4.64 -9.40
CA ALA A 37 7.59 4.73 -9.27
C ALA A 37 8.17 3.53 -8.51
N PHE A 38 7.52 3.10 -7.43
CA PHE A 38 7.93 1.89 -6.70
C PHE A 38 7.74 0.63 -7.54
N ALA A 39 6.66 0.52 -8.33
CA ALA A 39 6.46 -0.61 -9.23
C ALA A 39 7.58 -0.70 -10.27
N LEU A 40 7.95 0.44 -10.88
CA LEU A 40 9.05 0.51 -11.83
C LEU A 40 10.39 0.16 -11.16
N TRP A 41 10.67 0.72 -9.98
CA TRP A 41 11.89 0.41 -9.26
C TRP A 41 11.97 -1.07 -8.87
N ALA A 42 10.89 -1.65 -8.37
CA ALA A 42 10.81 -3.07 -8.03
C ALA A 42 11.06 -3.95 -9.27
N TRP A 43 10.53 -3.58 -10.43
CA TRP A 43 10.81 -4.26 -11.69
C TRP A 43 12.29 -4.17 -12.08
N LEU A 44 12.88 -2.98 -12.01
CA LEU A 44 14.29 -2.76 -12.37
C LEU A 44 15.26 -3.43 -11.38
N ALA A 45 14.84 -3.61 -10.14
CA ALA A 45 15.62 -4.26 -9.09
C ALA A 45 15.46 -5.80 -9.06
N ASP A 46 14.77 -6.38 -10.05
CA ASP A 46 14.46 -7.82 -10.11
C ASP A 46 13.76 -8.34 -8.83
N ALA A 47 12.91 -7.49 -8.25
CA ALA A 47 12.12 -7.84 -7.09
C ALA A 47 11.04 -8.88 -7.46
N PRO A 48 10.45 -9.59 -6.48
CA PRO A 48 9.42 -10.57 -6.76
C PRO A 48 8.28 -9.99 -7.61
N GLY A 49 7.92 -10.63 -8.72
CA GLY A 49 6.90 -10.11 -9.64
C GLY A 49 5.54 -9.83 -8.97
N LEU A 50 5.21 -10.58 -7.91
CA LEU A 50 4.01 -10.36 -7.11
C LEU A 50 4.00 -8.98 -6.42
N LEU A 51 5.17 -8.45 -6.04
CA LEU A 51 5.33 -7.11 -5.51
C LEU A 51 4.99 -6.06 -6.57
N VAL A 52 5.50 -6.23 -7.79
CA VAL A 52 5.20 -5.32 -8.90
C VAL A 52 3.71 -5.31 -9.19
N VAL A 53 3.08 -6.49 -9.26
CA VAL A 53 1.63 -6.62 -9.47
C VAL A 53 0.85 -5.90 -8.36
N ALA A 54 1.22 -6.10 -7.09
CA ALA A 54 0.56 -5.46 -5.96
C ALA A 54 0.68 -3.92 -6.03
N LEU A 55 1.85 -3.39 -6.39
CA LEU A 55 2.10 -1.95 -6.53
C LEU A 55 1.34 -1.35 -7.72
N VAL A 56 1.29 -2.04 -8.86
CA VAL A 56 0.50 -1.61 -10.03
C VAL A 56 -0.99 -1.60 -9.70
N LEU A 57 -1.52 -2.64 -9.07
CA LEU A 57 -2.93 -2.68 -8.64
C LEU A 57 -3.26 -1.56 -7.64
N SER A 58 -2.35 -1.27 -6.72
CA SER A 58 -2.49 -0.16 -5.78
C SER A 58 -2.54 1.19 -6.51
N ALA A 59 -1.65 1.40 -7.50
CA ALA A 59 -1.64 2.61 -8.32
C ALA A 59 -2.95 2.75 -9.13
N LEU A 60 -3.43 1.66 -9.74
CA LEU A 60 -4.72 1.64 -10.43
C LEU A 60 -5.89 1.96 -9.49
N GLY A 61 -5.83 1.46 -8.25
CA GLY A 61 -6.80 1.78 -7.20
C GLY A 61 -6.86 3.28 -6.88
N ASP A 62 -5.71 3.90 -6.66
CA ASP A 62 -5.62 5.35 -6.42
C ASP A 62 -6.06 6.18 -7.63
N LEU A 63 -5.74 5.74 -8.85
CA LEU A 63 -6.21 6.38 -10.07
C LEU A 63 -7.74 6.32 -10.19
N ALA A 64 -8.33 5.17 -9.90
CA ALA A 64 -9.77 4.97 -9.95
C ALA A 64 -10.51 5.80 -8.89
N LEU A 65 -10.02 5.80 -7.64
CA LEU A 65 -10.57 6.63 -6.55
C LEU A 65 -10.51 8.13 -6.84
N SER A 66 -9.60 8.55 -7.71
CA SER A 66 -9.45 9.95 -8.08
C SER A 66 -10.51 10.47 -9.05
N ARG A 67 -11.24 9.55 -9.70
CA ARG A 67 -12.32 9.90 -10.64
C ARG A 67 -13.65 10.03 -9.88
N PRO A 68 -14.50 11.02 -10.22
CA PRO A 68 -15.81 11.14 -9.60
C PRO A 68 -16.72 9.97 -9.98
N GLY A 69 -17.57 9.57 -9.04
CA GLY A 69 -18.66 8.61 -9.27
C GLY A 69 -18.44 7.23 -8.66
N GLU A 70 -19.55 6.58 -8.31
CA GLU A 70 -19.58 5.32 -7.57
C GLU A 70 -18.86 4.17 -8.28
N ARG A 71 -18.98 4.11 -9.62
CA ARG A 71 -18.31 3.05 -10.40
C ARG A 71 -16.78 3.14 -10.31
N ALA A 72 -16.24 4.35 -10.33
CA ALA A 72 -14.80 4.59 -10.21
C ALA A 72 -14.31 4.26 -8.79
N PHE A 73 -15.11 4.62 -7.77
CA PHE A 73 -14.87 4.23 -6.39
C PHE A 73 -14.84 2.70 -6.22
N LEU A 74 -15.86 1.99 -6.68
CA LEU A 74 -15.92 0.52 -6.60
C LEU A 74 -14.79 -0.16 -7.38
N ALA A 75 -14.45 0.34 -8.56
CA ALA A 75 -13.32 -0.18 -9.33
C ALA A 75 -12.00 -0.03 -8.55
N GLY A 76 -11.80 1.10 -7.90
CA GLY A 76 -10.61 1.30 -7.07
C GLY A 76 -10.60 0.47 -5.81
N LEU A 77 -11.76 0.29 -5.15
CA LEU A 77 -11.91 -0.62 -4.00
C LEU A 77 -11.53 -2.07 -4.37
N VAL A 78 -12.02 -2.55 -5.51
CA VAL A 78 -11.69 -3.89 -6.03
C VAL A 78 -10.20 -4.00 -6.36
N ALA A 79 -9.62 -3.00 -7.01
CA ALA A 79 -8.18 -2.97 -7.31
C ALA A 79 -7.33 -3.03 -6.03
N PHE A 80 -7.70 -2.27 -4.99
CA PHE A 80 -7.03 -2.33 -3.69
C PHE A 80 -7.19 -3.70 -3.02
N ALA A 81 -8.36 -4.32 -3.10
CA ALA A 81 -8.57 -5.66 -2.53
C ALA A 81 -7.64 -6.70 -3.19
N PHE A 82 -7.53 -6.69 -4.52
CA PHE A 82 -6.60 -7.57 -5.22
C PHE A 82 -5.12 -7.26 -4.90
N ALA A 83 -4.74 -6.00 -4.76
CA ALA A 83 -3.41 -5.62 -4.31
C ALA A 83 -3.08 -6.21 -2.93
N HIS A 84 -4.03 -6.15 -1.99
CA HIS A 84 -3.85 -6.73 -0.65
C HIS A 84 -3.70 -8.25 -0.68
N VAL A 85 -4.48 -8.95 -1.50
CA VAL A 85 -4.31 -10.39 -1.69
C VAL A 85 -2.90 -10.70 -2.21
N ALA A 86 -2.42 -9.95 -3.20
CA ALA A 86 -1.05 -10.11 -3.71
C ALA A 86 0.02 -9.86 -2.63
N TYR A 87 -0.14 -8.82 -1.80
CA TYR A 87 0.76 -8.56 -0.67
C TYR A 87 0.74 -9.68 0.38
N VAL A 88 -0.46 -10.15 0.76
CA VAL A 88 -0.61 -11.24 1.74
C VAL A 88 0.09 -12.50 1.25
N VAL A 89 -0.11 -12.87 -0.02
CA VAL A 89 0.57 -14.02 -0.62
C VAL A 89 2.09 -13.81 -0.65
N LEU A 90 2.55 -12.64 -1.11
CA LEU A 90 3.98 -12.31 -1.19
C LEU A 90 4.65 -12.43 0.18
N PHE A 91 4.10 -11.77 1.19
CA PHE A 91 4.67 -11.76 2.53
C PHE A 91 4.57 -13.11 3.22
N SER A 92 3.52 -13.90 2.93
CA SER A 92 3.42 -15.28 3.45
C SER A 92 4.50 -16.18 2.85
N MET A 93 4.80 -16.03 1.55
CA MET A 93 5.90 -16.75 0.88
C MET A 93 7.26 -16.35 1.46
N LEU A 94 7.50 -15.05 1.65
CA LEU A 94 8.76 -14.54 2.22
C LEU A 94 8.95 -14.95 3.69
N ALA A 95 7.88 -14.97 4.49
CA ALA A 95 7.92 -15.36 5.89
C ALA A 95 7.94 -16.88 6.10
N GLY A 96 7.62 -17.68 5.07
CA GLY A 96 7.44 -19.13 5.18
C GLY A 96 6.27 -19.53 6.09
N ALA A 97 5.35 -18.60 6.37
CA ALA A 97 4.23 -18.80 7.27
C ALA A 97 3.07 -17.88 6.89
N TRP A 98 1.85 -18.31 7.17
CA TRP A 98 0.65 -17.52 6.92
C TRP A 98 0.34 -16.55 8.08
N PRO A 99 -0.43 -15.47 7.84
CA PRO A 99 -0.63 -14.40 8.83
C PRO A 99 -1.26 -14.88 10.15
N TRP A 100 -2.13 -15.89 10.11
CA TRP A 100 -2.76 -16.45 11.32
C TRP A 100 -1.74 -17.08 12.28
N TYR A 101 -0.56 -17.48 11.80
CA TYR A 101 0.50 -17.98 12.66
C TYR A 101 1.00 -16.92 13.66
N ALA A 102 0.95 -15.63 13.28
CA ALA A 102 1.29 -14.54 14.17
C ALA A 102 0.30 -14.43 15.35
N PHE A 103 -0.99 -14.68 15.11
CA PHE A 103 -2.01 -14.69 16.17
C PHE A 103 -1.85 -15.88 17.13
N ALA A 104 -1.34 -17.02 16.66
CA ALA A 104 -1.02 -18.16 17.50
C ALA A 104 0.24 -17.94 18.37
N ARG A 105 1.28 -17.29 17.81
CA ARG A 105 2.57 -17.11 18.49
C ARG A 105 2.63 -15.86 19.38
N ALA A 106 1.98 -14.77 18.95
CA ALA A 106 2.05 -13.46 19.62
C ALA A 106 0.74 -12.67 19.42
N PRO A 107 -0.39 -13.12 20.02
CA PRO A 107 -1.72 -12.56 19.75
C PRO A 107 -1.82 -11.06 20.03
N GLY A 108 -1.16 -10.54 21.07
CA GLY A 108 -1.17 -9.11 21.39
C GLY A 108 -0.48 -8.25 20.32
N VAL A 109 0.67 -8.68 19.81
CA VAL A 109 1.38 -7.97 18.73
C VAL A 109 0.62 -8.06 17.42
N ALA A 110 0.08 -9.24 17.10
CA ALA A 110 -0.72 -9.44 15.90
C ALA A 110 -1.99 -8.57 15.88
N ALA A 111 -2.69 -8.46 17.02
CA ALA A 111 -3.86 -7.58 17.15
C ALA A 111 -3.51 -6.11 16.93
N VAL A 112 -2.39 -5.63 17.50
CA VAL A 112 -1.93 -4.24 17.33
C VAL A 112 -1.53 -3.93 15.89
N LEU A 113 -0.95 -4.89 15.16
CA LEU A 113 -0.50 -4.67 13.78
C LEU A 113 -1.65 -4.66 12.76
N VAL A 114 -2.83 -5.18 13.12
CA VAL A 114 -4.00 -5.29 12.22
C VAL A 114 -5.12 -4.31 12.60
N ALA A 115 -5.08 -3.73 13.81
CA ALA A 115 -5.99 -2.69 14.29
C ALA A 115 -5.62 -1.29 13.78
#